data_AF-A0A849GS66-F1
#
_entry.id   AF-A0A849GS66-F1
#
_cell.length_a   1.000
_cell.length_b   1.000
_cell.length_c   1.000
_cell.angle_alpha   90.00
_cell.angle_beta   90.00
_cell.angle_gamma   90.00
#
_symmetry.space_group_name_H-M   'P 1'
#
loop_
_entity.id
_entity.type
_entity.pdbx_description
1 polymer ?
#
loop_
_entity_poly.entity_id
_entity_poly.type
_entity_poly.pdbx_seq_one_letter_code
_entity_poly.pdbx_strand_id
1 'polypeptide(L)'
;DVTVIVDGWYGDTSRMYVAGKLARKAERLIQVTHDALFEGIEAVKPGNTFGDIGHAIQTFVEANRMSVVRDFCGHGLGRVFHSPPNVLHYGRPGTGAVLEPGMFFTIEPMVNLGRPETKVLADDWTAVTRDKSLSAQFEHSVGVTEDGCEVFTLSPGGRFHPTWDA
;
A
#
# COMPACT_ATOMS: atom_id res chain seq x y z
N ASP A 1 -0.16 -0.50 -11.66
CA ASP A 1 -1.24 -1.16 -10.95
C ASP A 1 -1.84 -2.21 -11.85
N VAL A 2 -1.93 -3.46 -11.38
CA VAL A 2 -2.33 -4.62 -12.18
C VAL A 2 -3.21 -5.54 -11.35
N THR A 3 -4.47 -5.56 -11.72
CA THR A 3 -5.43 -6.56 -11.25
C THR A 3 -5.70 -7.60 -12.32
N VAL A 4 -5.74 -8.87 -11.94
CA VAL A 4 -6.18 -9.97 -12.81
C VAL A 4 -7.38 -10.68 -12.20
N ILE A 5 -8.19 -11.32 -13.04
CA ILE A 5 -9.28 -12.21 -12.62
C ILE A 5 -9.07 -13.61 -13.20
N VAL A 6 -9.03 -14.63 -12.33
CA VAL A 6 -8.90 -16.05 -12.70
C VAL A 6 -9.93 -16.84 -11.92
N ASP A 7 -10.75 -17.64 -12.61
CA ASP A 7 -11.80 -18.47 -12.00
C ASP A 7 -12.72 -17.70 -11.02
N GLY A 8 -12.97 -16.43 -11.33
CA GLY A 8 -13.80 -15.53 -10.54
C GLY A 8 -13.11 -14.92 -9.31
N TRP A 9 -11.81 -15.11 -9.14
CA TRP A 9 -11.00 -14.51 -8.08
C TRP A 9 -10.10 -13.40 -8.63
N TYR A 10 -10.13 -12.25 -7.96
CA TYR A 10 -9.27 -11.10 -8.22
C TYR A 10 -7.97 -11.23 -7.43
N GLY A 11 -6.86 -10.91 -8.07
CA GLY A 11 -5.57 -10.67 -7.42
C GLY A 11 -5.02 -9.32 -7.86
N ASP A 12 -4.50 -8.54 -6.90
CA ASP A 12 -4.13 -7.15 -7.13
C ASP A 12 -2.74 -6.81 -6.60
N THR A 13 -2.00 -6.02 -7.38
CA THR A 13 -0.65 -5.60 -7.04
C THR A 13 -0.15 -4.44 -7.89
N SER A 14 0.70 -3.62 -7.28
CA SER A 14 1.40 -2.52 -7.91
C SER A 14 2.81 -2.39 -7.38
N ARG A 15 3.70 -1.82 -8.20
CA ARG A 15 5.08 -1.50 -7.84
C ARG A 15 5.61 -0.37 -8.71
N MET A 16 6.66 0.29 -8.23
CA MET A 16 7.27 1.42 -8.92
C MET A 16 8.37 1.00 -9.89
N TYR A 17 8.52 1.79 -10.95
CA TYR A 17 9.58 1.68 -11.95
C TYR A 17 10.25 3.03 -12.19
N VAL A 18 11.47 2.98 -12.71
CA VAL A 18 12.22 4.17 -13.12
C VAL A 18 12.35 4.17 -14.63
N ALA A 19 11.83 5.22 -15.27
CA ALA A 19 12.04 5.49 -16.68
C ALA A 19 13.08 6.60 -16.85
N GLY A 20 14.26 6.24 -17.38
CA GLY A 20 15.36 7.18 -17.59
C GLY A 20 16.23 7.38 -16.34
N LYS A 21 16.66 8.62 -16.09
CA LYS A 21 17.62 8.91 -15.01
C LYS A 21 16.93 9.01 -13.66
N LEU A 22 17.34 8.15 -12.72
CA LEU A 22 16.86 8.18 -11.35
C LEU A 22 17.39 9.40 -10.58
N ALA A 23 16.50 10.28 -10.16
CA ALA A 23 16.83 11.38 -9.25
C ALA A 23 16.84 10.88 -7.80
N ARG A 24 17.81 11.32 -6.98
CA ARG A 24 17.96 10.88 -5.58
C ARG A 24 16.72 11.06 -4.72
N LYS A 25 15.94 12.13 -4.96
CA LYS A 25 14.66 12.36 -4.25
C LYS A 25 13.59 11.33 -4.61
N ALA A 26 13.55 10.88 -5.86
CA ALA A 26 12.61 9.88 -6.33
C ALA A 26 13.02 8.48 -5.86
N GLU A 27 14.31 8.17 -5.88
CA GLU A 27 14.86 6.95 -5.28
C GLU A 27 14.46 6.82 -3.81
N ARG A 28 14.67 7.89 -3.01
CA ARG A 28 14.29 7.90 -1.60
C ARG A 28 12.78 7.75 -1.41
N LEU A 29 11.97 8.43 -2.22
CA LEU A 29 10.51 8.27 -2.18
C LEU A 29 10.11 6.81 -2.41
N ILE A 30 10.59 6.22 -3.50
CA ILE A 30 10.24 4.83 -3.86
C ILE A 30 10.67 3.86 -2.76
N GLN A 31 11.88 4.03 -2.21
CA GLN A 31 12.36 3.20 -1.10
C GLN A 31 11.47 3.31 0.13
N VAL A 32 11.12 4.54 0.56
CA VAL A 32 10.28 4.76 1.74
C VAL A 32 8.87 4.20 1.54
N THR A 33 8.30 4.32 0.34
CA THR A 33 6.98 3.74 0.03
C THR A 33 7.02 2.21 0.09
N HIS A 34 8.07 1.59 -0.47
CA HIS A 34 8.25 0.15 -0.41
C HIS A 34 8.35 -0.33 1.03
N ASP A 35 9.23 0.27 1.83
CA ASP A 35 9.45 -0.15 3.21
C ASP A 35 8.20 0.07 4.06
N ALA A 36 7.45 1.16 3.81
CA ALA A 36 6.18 1.43 4.47
C ALA A 36 5.13 0.33 4.20
N LEU A 37 5.06 -0.22 2.99
CA LEU A 37 4.19 -1.38 2.70
C LEU A 37 4.53 -2.55 3.64
N PHE A 38 5.82 -2.86 3.80
CA PHE A 38 6.25 -3.97 4.65
C PHE A 38 6.03 -3.70 6.14
N GLU A 39 6.20 -2.47 6.63
CA GLU A 39 5.81 -2.08 8.00
C GLU A 39 4.31 -2.33 8.26
N GLY A 40 3.46 -2.07 7.26
CA GLY A 40 2.04 -2.40 7.31
C GLY A 40 1.78 -3.90 7.33
N ILE A 41 2.49 -4.67 6.49
CA ILE A 41 2.36 -6.14 6.40
C ILE A 41 2.83 -6.81 7.71
N GLU A 42 3.91 -6.35 8.32
CA GLU A 42 4.42 -6.88 9.60
C GLU A 42 3.43 -6.70 10.76
N ALA A 43 2.55 -5.70 10.67
CA ALA A 43 1.46 -5.50 11.62
C ALA A 43 0.28 -6.47 11.42
N VAL A 44 0.24 -7.26 10.34
CA VAL A 44 -0.86 -8.17 10.05
C VAL A 44 -0.69 -9.49 10.81
N LYS A 45 -1.52 -9.68 11.84
CA LYS A 45 -1.66 -10.94 12.57
C LYS A 45 -2.99 -10.97 13.34
N PRO A 46 -3.49 -12.16 13.71
CA PRO A 46 -4.69 -12.26 14.54
C PRO A 46 -4.61 -11.44 15.82
N GLY A 47 -5.70 -10.75 16.16
CA GLY A 47 -5.81 -9.93 17.37
C GLY A 47 -5.30 -8.48 17.23
N ASN A 48 -4.48 -8.19 16.21
CA ASN A 48 -4.22 -6.80 15.81
C ASN A 48 -5.45 -6.21 15.11
N THR A 49 -5.44 -4.90 14.84
CA THR A 49 -6.54 -4.17 14.20
C THR A 49 -6.09 -3.49 12.91
N PHE A 50 -7.02 -3.14 12.03
CA PHE A 50 -6.72 -2.35 10.83
C PHE A 50 -6.07 -0.99 11.15
N GLY A 51 -6.37 -0.41 12.32
CA GLY A 51 -5.72 0.81 12.80
C GLY A 51 -4.25 0.62 13.15
N ASP A 52 -3.83 -0.59 13.52
CA ASP A 52 -2.41 -0.93 13.74
C ASP A 52 -1.62 -0.93 12.43
N ILE A 53 -2.21 -1.45 11.34
CA ILE A 53 -1.62 -1.40 9.98
C ILE A 53 -1.40 0.06 9.57
N GLY A 54 -2.46 0.88 9.67
CA GLY A 54 -2.37 2.29 9.33
C GLY A 54 -1.39 3.06 10.22
N HIS A 55 -1.33 2.75 11.52
CA HIS A 55 -0.39 3.38 12.43
C HIS A 55 1.08 3.05 12.11
N ALA A 56 1.38 1.79 11.78
CA ALA A 56 2.73 1.36 11.41
C ALA A 56 3.22 2.10 10.16
N ILE A 57 2.41 2.09 9.10
CA ILE A 57 2.70 2.79 7.84
C ILE A 57 2.92 4.29 8.09
N GLN A 58 1.96 4.95 8.75
CA GLN A 58 2.01 6.39 8.97
C GLN A 58 3.22 6.81 9.79
N THR A 59 3.53 6.08 10.87
CA THR A 59 4.66 6.39 11.75
C THR A 59 5.97 6.32 10.97
N PHE A 60 6.16 5.28 10.15
CA PHE A 60 7.36 5.11 9.34
C PHE A 60 7.50 6.21 8.27
N VAL A 61 6.41 6.51 7.55
CA VAL A 61 6.41 7.50 6.47
C VAL A 61 6.68 8.91 7.00
N GLU A 62 6.00 9.30 8.08
CA GLU A 62 6.13 10.64 8.66
C GLU A 62 7.52 10.85 9.28
N ALA A 63 8.12 9.83 9.90
CA ALA A 63 9.50 9.88 10.38
C ALA A 63 10.52 10.15 9.25
N ASN A 64 10.18 9.75 8.03
CA ASN A 64 10.98 9.99 6.82
C ASN A 64 10.74 11.35 6.16
N ARG A 65 9.95 12.23 6.78
CA ARG A 65 9.56 13.58 6.30
C ARG A 65 8.75 13.54 5.00
N MET A 66 7.89 12.53 4.88
CA MET A 66 6.93 12.37 3.80
C MET A 66 5.52 12.28 4.40
N SER A 67 4.48 12.21 3.55
CA SER A 67 3.10 12.10 4.03
C SER A 67 2.37 10.94 3.37
N VAL A 68 1.39 10.39 4.08
CA VAL A 68 0.51 9.34 3.58
C VAL A 68 -0.76 9.96 3.00
N VAL A 69 -1.12 9.56 1.78
CA VAL A 69 -2.38 9.95 1.15
C VAL A 69 -3.57 9.44 1.97
N ARG A 70 -4.63 10.24 2.07
CA ARG A 70 -5.81 9.93 2.92
C ARG A 70 -7.11 9.70 2.17
N ASP A 71 -7.13 10.02 0.88
CA ASP A 71 -8.34 9.95 0.05
C ASP A 71 -8.59 8.54 -0.51
N PHE A 72 -7.56 7.68 -0.48
CA PHE A 72 -7.58 6.32 -0.99
C PHE A 72 -7.11 5.35 0.11
N CYS A 73 -7.51 4.09 -0.01
CA CYS A 73 -7.20 3.04 0.96
C CYS A 73 -7.08 1.71 0.25
N GLY A 74 -6.46 0.74 0.91
CA GLY A 74 -6.61 -0.65 0.49
C GLY A 74 -8.03 -1.16 0.71
N HIS A 75 -8.30 -2.36 0.26
CA HIS A 75 -9.64 -2.92 0.26
C HIS A 75 -9.62 -4.43 0.47
N GLY A 76 -10.73 -4.97 1.00
CA GLY A 76 -11.01 -6.39 0.83
C GLY A 76 -11.10 -6.74 -0.66
N LEU A 77 -10.63 -7.93 -1.02
CA LEU A 77 -10.76 -8.46 -2.37
C LEU A 77 -10.99 -9.97 -2.31
N GLY A 78 -11.25 -10.58 -3.47
CA GLY A 78 -11.52 -12.02 -3.59
C GLY A 78 -12.41 -12.28 -4.78
N ARG A 79 -13.69 -12.61 -4.56
CA ARG A 79 -14.68 -12.73 -5.65
C ARG A 79 -15.33 -11.41 -6.06
N VAL A 80 -15.11 -10.38 -5.24
CA VAL A 80 -15.47 -8.99 -5.51
C VAL A 80 -14.16 -8.23 -5.60
N PHE A 81 -14.04 -7.32 -6.57
CA PHE A 81 -12.80 -6.59 -6.80
C PHE A 81 -12.48 -5.67 -5.61
N HIS A 82 -13.38 -4.74 -5.29
CA HIS A 82 -13.29 -3.91 -4.09
C HIS A 82 -14.43 -4.24 -3.13
N SER A 83 -14.11 -4.75 -1.95
CA SER A 83 -15.07 -5.05 -0.88
C SER A 83 -14.58 -4.50 0.46
N PRO A 84 -15.45 -4.44 1.49
CA PRO A 84 -14.98 -4.23 2.85
C PRO A 84 -13.92 -5.28 3.25
N PRO A 85 -12.99 -4.94 4.15
CA PRO A 85 -12.86 -3.64 4.85
C PRO A 85 -12.08 -2.59 4.04
N ASN A 86 -12.26 -1.32 4.37
CA ASN A 86 -11.35 -0.26 3.93
C ASN A 86 -10.08 -0.32 4.79
N VAL A 87 -8.92 -0.49 4.15
CA VAL A 87 -7.61 -0.63 4.81
C VAL A 87 -6.89 0.72 4.74
N LEU A 88 -7.08 1.55 5.77
CA LEU A 88 -6.46 2.87 5.82
C LEU A 88 -4.95 2.75 6.08
N HIS A 89 -4.14 3.53 5.37
CA HIS A 89 -2.68 3.59 5.55
C HIS A 89 -2.23 4.59 6.61
N TYR A 90 -3.18 5.10 7.38
CA TYR A 90 -3.00 5.98 8.53
C TYR A 90 -3.96 5.58 9.63
N GLY A 91 -3.60 5.77 10.89
CA GLY A 91 -4.42 5.21 11.96
C GLY A 91 -3.89 5.42 13.37
N ARG A 92 -4.67 4.90 14.33
CA ARG A 92 -4.30 4.83 15.73
C ARG A 92 -4.25 3.36 16.15
N PRO A 93 -3.29 2.96 17.01
CA PRO A 93 -3.20 1.59 17.49
C PRO A 93 -4.51 1.10 18.12
N GLY A 94 -4.87 -0.16 17.87
CA GLY A 94 -6.04 -0.82 18.44
C GLY A 94 -7.40 -0.27 17.97
N THR A 95 -7.47 0.39 16.82
CA THR A 95 -8.72 0.94 16.27
C THR A 95 -9.17 0.23 14.99
N GLY A 96 -10.48 0.22 14.72
CA GLY A 96 -11.06 -0.51 13.59
C GLY A 96 -11.34 -1.98 13.93
N ALA A 97 -11.68 -2.76 12.90
CA ALA A 97 -11.97 -4.18 13.08
C ALA A 97 -10.69 -4.96 13.45
N VAL A 98 -10.88 -6.02 14.24
CA VAL A 98 -9.82 -6.97 14.60
C VAL A 98 -9.53 -7.85 13.37
N LEU A 99 -8.26 -8.13 13.14
CA LEU A 99 -7.79 -9.05 12.12
C LEU A 99 -8.04 -10.49 12.58
N GLU A 100 -8.68 -11.27 11.73
CA GLU A 100 -9.02 -12.67 11.98
C GLU A 100 -8.49 -13.56 10.86
N PRO A 101 -8.06 -14.80 11.15
CA PRO A 101 -7.65 -15.75 10.11
C PRO A 101 -8.70 -15.89 9.00
N GLY A 102 -8.23 -15.91 7.75
CA GLY A 102 -9.08 -15.99 6.56
C GLY A 102 -9.53 -14.64 5.99
N MET A 103 -9.27 -13.51 6.66
CA MET A 103 -9.41 -12.20 6.03
C MET A 103 -8.42 -12.04 4.88
N PHE A 104 -8.87 -11.43 3.78
CA PHE A 104 -8.09 -11.25 2.54
C PHE A 104 -8.31 -9.82 2.00
N PHE A 105 -7.24 -9.04 1.87
CA PHE A 105 -7.29 -7.61 1.53
C PHE A 105 -5.97 -7.10 0.92
N THR A 106 -5.99 -5.89 0.36
CA THR A 106 -4.80 -5.20 -0.13
C THR A 106 -4.23 -4.28 0.94
N ILE A 107 -2.90 -4.15 0.96
CA ILE A 107 -2.20 -3.04 1.59
C ILE A 107 -1.44 -2.33 0.47
N GLU A 108 -1.70 -1.03 0.29
CA GLU A 108 -1.32 -0.27 -0.91
C GLU A 108 -0.93 1.19 -0.62
N PRO A 109 0.01 1.47 0.30
CA PRO A 109 0.28 2.83 0.75
C PRO A 109 0.75 3.73 -0.38
N MET A 110 0.05 4.85 -0.54
CA MET A 110 0.46 5.96 -1.39
C MET A 110 1.16 7.02 -0.55
N VAL A 111 2.42 7.30 -0.87
CA VAL A 111 3.27 8.23 -0.13
C VAL A 111 3.63 9.42 -1.00
N ASN A 112 3.47 10.64 -0.46
CA ASN A 112 3.82 11.89 -1.12
C ASN A 112 5.11 12.47 -0.51
N LEU A 113 5.96 13.05 -1.35
CA LEU A 113 7.09 13.87 -0.87
C LEU A 113 6.63 15.12 -0.12
N GLY A 114 5.49 15.68 -0.53
CA GLY A 114 4.91 16.87 0.03
C GLY A 114 3.79 16.57 1.01
N ARG A 115 2.67 17.27 0.85
CA ARG A 115 1.50 17.15 1.74
C ARG A 115 0.56 15.99 1.34
N PRO A 116 -0.30 15.50 2.24
CA PRO A 116 -1.12 14.32 1.98
C PRO A 116 -2.28 14.57 1.01
N GLU A 117 -2.66 15.83 0.77
CA GLU A 117 -3.87 16.12 0.00
C GLU A 117 -3.73 15.81 -1.49
N THR A 118 -4.74 15.15 -2.05
CA THR A 118 -4.83 14.88 -3.48
C THR A 118 -5.94 15.69 -4.15
N LYS A 119 -5.98 15.63 -5.48
CA LYS A 119 -7.06 16.15 -6.32
C LYS A 119 -7.28 15.17 -7.47
N VAL A 120 -8.53 14.77 -7.67
CA VAL A 120 -8.96 14.07 -8.89
C VAL A 120 -9.10 15.09 -10.03
N LEU A 121 -8.56 14.76 -11.19
CA LEU A 121 -8.62 15.59 -12.39
C LEU A 121 -10.00 15.50 -13.06
N ALA A 122 -10.18 16.29 -14.12
CA ALA A 122 -11.45 16.36 -14.85
C ALA A 122 -11.79 15.09 -15.66
N ASP A 123 -10.89 14.10 -15.68
CA ASP A 123 -11.15 12.78 -16.23
C ASP A 123 -11.82 11.84 -15.21
N ASP A 124 -12.11 12.33 -13.99
CA ASP A 124 -12.72 11.60 -12.88
C ASP A 124 -11.91 10.40 -12.35
N TRP A 125 -10.65 10.24 -12.80
CA TRP A 125 -9.81 9.09 -12.46
C TRP A 125 -8.42 9.49 -11.98
N THR A 126 -7.76 10.40 -12.68
CA THR A 126 -6.36 10.71 -12.39
C THR A 126 -6.29 11.48 -11.08
N ALA A 127 -5.72 10.86 -10.05
CA ALA A 127 -5.40 11.50 -8.79
C ALA A 127 -3.99 12.10 -8.83
N VAL A 128 -3.87 13.38 -8.48
CA VAL A 128 -2.57 14.08 -8.38
C VAL A 128 -2.40 14.70 -7.00
N THR A 129 -1.17 14.86 -6.55
CA THR A 129 -0.86 15.65 -5.34
C THR A 129 -1.28 17.11 -5.56
N ARG A 130 -1.91 17.74 -4.56
CA ARG A 130 -2.35 19.15 -4.70
C ARG A 130 -1.17 20.12 -4.85
N ASP A 131 -0.03 19.79 -4.25
CA ASP A 131 1.20 20.59 -4.34
C ASP A 131 2.11 20.21 -5.52
N LYS A 132 1.69 19.24 -6.36
CA LYS A 132 2.41 18.75 -7.54
C LYS A 132 3.76 18.10 -7.21
N SER A 133 4.01 17.73 -5.95
CA SER A 133 5.14 16.90 -5.57
C SER A 133 4.97 15.45 -6.06
N LEU A 134 6.07 14.69 -6.07
CA LEU A 134 6.02 13.27 -6.47
C LEU A 134 5.26 12.43 -5.44
N SER A 135 4.57 11.41 -5.95
CA SER A 135 3.93 10.34 -5.18
C SER A 135 4.41 8.99 -5.69
N ALA A 136 4.38 7.98 -4.83
CA ALA A 136 4.71 6.60 -5.16
C ALA A 136 3.78 5.64 -4.39
N GLN A 137 3.56 4.45 -4.95
CA GLN A 137 2.72 3.40 -4.38
C GLN A 137 3.37 2.04 -4.59
N PHE A 138 3.22 1.16 -3.61
CA PHE A 138 3.43 -0.28 -3.76
C PHE A 138 2.23 -0.99 -3.16
N GLU A 139 1.97 -2.21 -3.62
CA GLU A 139 0.84 -2.96 -3.14
C GLU A 139 1.09 -4.47 -3.15
N HIS A 140 0.56 -5.10 -2.10
CA HIS A 140 0.34 -6.53 -2.05
C HIS A 140 -1.08 -6.88 -1.61
N SER A 141 -1.63 -7.92 -2.25
CA SER A 141 -2.72 -8.74 -1.71
C SER A 141 -2.21 -9.65 -0.59
N VAL A 142 -2.83 -9.59 0.59
CA VAL A 142 -2.43 -10.31 1.81
C VAL A 142 -3.60 -11.07 2.45
N GLY A 143 -3.31 -12.25 3.01
CA GLY A 143 -4.28 -13.06 3.75
C GLY A 143 -3.83 -13.29 5.18
N VAL A 144 -4.73 -13.12 6.15
CA VAL A 144 -4.42 -13.37 7.57
C VAL A 144 -4.40 -14.88 7.84
N THR A 145 -3.31 -15.36 8.45
CA THR A 145 -3.13 -16.76 8.90
C THR A 145 -3.36 -16.87 10.41
N GLU A 146 -3.24 -18.07 10.97
CA GLU A 146 -3.41 -18.32 12.42
C GLU A 146 -2.38 -17.59 13.31
N ASP A 147 -1.22 -17.21 12.75
CA ASP A 147 -0.08 -16.64 13.48
C ASP A 147 0.53 -15.39 12.82
N GLY A 148 0.00 -14.94 11.69
CA GLY A 148 0.54 -13.82 10.92
C GLY A 148 -0.25 -13.54 9.64
N CYS A 149 0.47 -13.46 8.52
CA CYS A 149 -0.13 -13.34 7.20
C CYS A 149 0.69 -14.05 6.10
N GLU A 150 0.03 -14.29 4.98
CA GLU A 150 0.64 -14.71 3.72
C GLU A 150 0.51 -13.57 2.69
N VAL A 151 1.60 -13.31 1.96
CA VAL A 151 1.63 -12.36 0.85
C VAL A 151 1.54 -13.12 -0.47
N PHE A 152 0.42 -12.96 -1.20
CA PHE A 152 0.14 -13.76 -2.40
C PHE A 152 0.77 -13.23 -3.68
N THR A 153 1.27 -11.99 -3.65
CA THR A 153 1.72 -11.25 -4.85
C THR A 153 3.22 -10.94 -4.82
N LEU A 154 3.99 -11.70 -4.04
CA LEU A 154 5.45 -11.62 -4.04
C LEU A 154 6.01 -11.90 -5.45
N SER A 155 7.11 -11.24 -5.79
CA SER A 155 7.83 -11.50 -7.05
C SER A 155 8.73 -12.73 -6.91
N PRO A 156 8.46 -13.86 -7.61
CA PRO A 156 9.29 -15.07 -7.46
C PRO A 156 10.74 -14.86 -7.92
N GLY A 157 10.98 -13.88 -8.80
CA GLY A 157 12.31 -13.51 -9.25
C GLY A 157 13.02 -12.47 -8.38
N GLY A 158 12.45 -12.09 -7.23
CA GLY A 158 13.01 -11.05 -6.37
C GLY A 158 13.03 -9.66 -7.01
N ARG A 159 12.15 -9.40 -7.98
CA ARG A 159 12.13 -8.15 -8.77
C ARG A 159 11.08 -7.16 -8.30
N PHE A 160 10.56 -7.29 -7.09
CA PHE A 160 9.52 -6.40 -6.59
C PHE A 160 10.07 -4.98 -6.39
N HIS A 161 11.24 -4.89 -5.74
CA HIS A 161 12.01 -3.67 -5.55
C HIS A 161 13.46 -4.02 -5.14
N PRO A 162 14.49 -3.30 -5.63
CA PRO A 162 14.43 -2.29 -6.68
C PRO A 162 14.17 -2.93 -8.05
N THR A 163 13.60 -2.13 -8.96
CA THR A 163 13.36 -2.54 -10.37
C THR A 163 14.43 -2.01 -11.33
N TRP A 164 15.52 -1.48 -10.79
CA TRP A 164 16.67 -0.92 -11.49
C TRP A 164 17.98 -1.43 -10.86
N ASP A 165 19.05 -1.42 -11.65
CA ASP A 165 20.38 -1.75 -11.17
C ASP A 165 20.97 -0.58 -10.36
N ALA A 166 21.78 -0.90 -9.35
CA ALA A 166 22.46 0.08 -8.48
C ALA A 166 23.64 0.79 -9.17
#